data_AF-A0A1G2L6W1-F1
#
_entry.id   AF-A0A1G2L6W1-F1
#
_cell.length_a   1.000
_cell.length_b   1.000
_cell.length_c   1.000
_cell.angle_alpha   90.00
_cell.angle_beta   90.00
_cell.angle_gamma   90.00
#
_symmetry.space_group_name_H-M   'P 1'
#
loop_
_entity.id
_entity.type
_entity.pdbx_description
1 polymer ?
#
loop_
_entity_poly.entity_id
_entity_poly.type
_entity_poly.pdbx_seq_one_letter_code
_entity_poly.pdbx_strand_id
1 'polypeptide(L)' 'MLRLKILEGQIRGLQRMVTQEKYCIDIIEQSLAVKQALSGVEDLLLENHLSVHGAEQMRSGKKRMAIREIMTVYKISKNK' A
#
# COMPACT_ATOMS: atom_id res chain seq x y z
N MET A 1 11.75 0.85 4.32
CA MET A 1 12.37 0.60 2.99
C MET A 1 12.45 -0.89 2.61
N LEU A 2 12.72 -1.84 3.53
CA LEU A 2 12.87 -3.26 3.19
C LEU A 2 11.66 -3.86 2.43
N ARG A 3 10.42 -3.57 2.84
CA ARG A 3 9.19 -4.07 2.18
C ARG A 3 9.05 -3.62 0.72
N LEU A 4 9.45 -2.38 0.42
CA LEU A 4 9.43 -1.86 -0.96
C LEU A 4 10.47 -2.57 -1.85
N LYS A 5 11.66 -2.86 -1.33
CA LYS A 5 12.67 -3.64 -2.06
C LYS A 5 12.21 -5.07 -2.35
N ILE A 6 11.47 -5.68 -1.41
CA ILE A 6 10.86 -7.00 -1.61
C ILE A 6 9.81 -6.93 -2.73
N LEU A 7 8.90 -5.96 -2.67
CA LEU A 7 7.89 -5.73 -3.71
C LEU A 7 8.52 -5.55 -5.10
N GLU A 8 9.59 -4.77 -5.19
CA GLU A 8 10.35 -4.59 -6.43
C GLU A 8 10.87 -5.92 -7.00
N GLY A 9 11.38 -6.80 -6.13
CA GLY A 9 11.78 -8.16 -6.49
C GLY A 9 10.62 -9.02 -6.99
N GLN A 10 9.46 -8.93 -6.32
CA GLN A 10 8.25 -9.66 -6.72
C GLN A 10 7.69 -9.18 -8.07
N ILE A 11 7.70 -7.86 -8.33
CA ILE A 11 7.30 -7.28 -9.62
C ILE A 11 8.22 -7.78 -10.75
N ARG A 12 9.54 -7.78 -10.53
CA ARG A 12 10.48 -8.39 -11.48
C ARG A 12 10.20 -9.88 -11.70
N GLY A 13 9.80 -10.59 -10.65
CA GLY A 13 9.36 -11.98 -10.73
C GLY A 13 8.16 -12.15 -11.66
N LEU A 14 7.12 -11.34 -11.48
CA LEU A 14 5.94 -11.32 -12.34
C LEU A 14 6.29 -11.06 -13.81
N GLN A 15 7.15 -10.06 -14.08
CA GLN A 15 7.62 -9.78 -15.44
C GLN A 15 8.26 -11.02 -16.08
N ARG A 16 9.14 -11.73 -15.36
CA ARG A 16 9.74 -12.97 -15.85
C ARG A 16 8.72 -14.07 -16.10
N MET A 17 7.73 -14.24 -15.21
CA MET A 17 6.69 -15.27 -15.39
C MET A 17 5.87 -15.02 -16.66
N VAL A 18 5.53 -13.76 -16.94
CA VAL A 18 4.83 -13.37 -18.18
C VAL A 18 5.70 -13.64 -19.40
N THR A 19 6.96 -13.20 -19.40
CA THR A 19 7.89 -13.43 -20.52
C THR A 19 8.15 -14.91 -20.79
N GLN A 20 8.12 -15.74 -19.74
CA GLN A 20 8.29 -17.19 -19.85
C GLN A 20 6.98 -17.94 -20.13
N GLU A 21 5.88 -17.22 -20.41
CA GLU A 21 4.56 -17.79 -20.69
C GLU A 21 4.12 -18.82 -19.64
N LYS A 22 4.38 -18.52 -18.36
CA LYS A 22 3.95 -19.35 -17.24
C LYS A 22 2.42 -19.43 -17.19
N TYR A 23 1.92 -20.47 -16.52
CA TYR A 23 0.49 -20.69 -16.40
C TYR A 23 -0.22 -19.46 -15.80
N CYS A 24 -1.30 -19.04 -16.45
CA CYS A 24 -1.96 -17.76 -16.16
C CYS A 24 -2.45 -17.67 -14.71
N ILE A 25 -2.89 -18.79 -14.13
CA ILE A 25 -3.37 -18.82 -12.74
C ILE A 25 -2.23 -18.53 -11.77
N ASP A 26 -1.05 -19.12 -11.98
CA ASP A 26 0.13 -18.86 -11.13
C ASP A 26 0.55 -17.39 -11.19
N ILE A 27 0.48 -16.77 -12.37
CA ILE A 27 0.77 -15.34 -12.55
C ILE A 27 -0.25 -14.48 -11.78
N ILE A 28 -1.54 -14.85 -11.86
CA ILE A 28 -2.61 -14.16 -11.14
C ILE A 28 -2.43 -14.30 -9.63
N GLU A 29 -2.16 -15.50 -9.12
CA GLU A 29 -1.90 -15.75 -7.70
C GLU A 29 -0.72 -14.92 -7.20
N GLN A 30 0.39 -14.89 -7.95
CA GLN A 30 1.54 -14.08 -7.61
C GLN A 30 1.24 -12.58 -7.67
N SER A 31 0.39 -12.14 -8.59
CA SER A 31 -0.07 -10.74 -8.68
C SER A 31 -0.91 -10.35 -7.46
N LEU A 32 -1.78 -11.24 -7.00
CA LEU A 32 -2.56 -11.06 -5.78
C LEU A 32 -1.67 -10.97 -4.54
N ALA A 33 -0.63 -11.82 -4.45
CA ALA A 33 0.35 -11.74 -3.37
C ALA A 33 1.09 -10.38 -3.35
N VAL A 34 1.44 -9.84 -4.52
CA VAL A 34 2.04 -8.50 -4.65
C VAL A 34 1.06 -7.41 -4.20
N LYS A 35 -0.21 -7.47 -4.60
CA LYS A 35 -1.25 -6.53 -4.16
C LYS A 35 -1.40 -6.54 -2.63
N GLN A 36 -1.41 -7.72 -2.02
CA GLN A 36 -1.50 -7.85 -0.56
C GLN A 36 -0.28 -7.26 0.14
N ALA A 37 0.92 -7.52 -0.37
CA ALA A 37 2.16 -6.97 0.18
C ALA A 37 2.20 -5.43 0.06
N LEU A 38 1.70 -4.87 -1.04
CA LEU A 38 1.57 -3.41 -1.21
C LEU A 38 0.58 -2.81 -0.21
N SER A 39 -0.58 -3.45 0.00
CA SER A 39 -1.57 -3.02 1.00
C SER A 39 -0.94 -2.94 2.39
N GLY A 40 -0.15 -3.94 2.78
CA GLY A 40 0.58 -3.92 4.05
C GLY A 40 1.70 -2.87 4.15
N VAL A 41 2.13 -2.25 3.04
CA VAL A 41 3.00 -1.06 3.07
C VAL A 41 2.18 0.20 3.26
N GLU A 42 1.03 0.30 2.59
CA GLU A 42 0.10 1.43 2.74
C GLU A 42 -0.40 1.55 4.19
N ASP A 43 -0.73 0.43 4.84
CA ASP A 43 -1.14 0.39 6.25
C ASP A 43 -0.05 0.97 7.17
N LEU A 44 1.19 0.55 6.99
CA LEU A 44 2.33 1.06 7.76
C LEU A 44 2.57 2.56 7.55
N LEU A 45 2.42 3.03 6.30
CA LEU A 45 2.58 4.45 5.99
C LEU A 45 1.50 5.28 6.68
N LEU A 46 0.26 4.80 6.65
CA LEU A 46 -0.86 5.46 7.33
C LEU A 46 -0.66 5.47 8.85
N GLU A 47 -0.29 4.33 9.44
CA GLU A 47 0.00 4.23 10.88
C GLU A 47 1.09 5.22 11.32
N ASN A 48 2.18 5.31 10.55
CA ASN A 48 3.26 6.25 10.83
C ASN A 48 2.81 7.71 10.67
N HIS A 49 2.02 8.03 9.64
CA HIS A 49 1.44 9.38 9.45
C HIS A 49 0.56 9.78 10.64
N LEU A 50 -0.30 8.89 11.11
CA LEU A 50 -1.18 9.15 12.25
C LEU A 50 -0.39 9.35 13.55
N SER A 51 0.67 8.56 13.75
CA SER A 51 1.51 8.62 14.94
C SER A 51 2.32 9.91 15.05
N VAL A 52 2.87 10.40 13.93
CA VAL A 52 3.75 11.58 13.90
C VAL A 52 2.97 12.87 13.63
N HIS A 53 2.10 12.88 12.62
CA HIS A 53 1.44 14.09 12.16
C HIS A 53 -0.01 14.18 12.63
N GLY A 54 -0.75 13.07 12.59
CA GLY A 54 -2.17 13.04 12.98
C GLY A 54 -2.38 13.50 14.43
N ALA A 55 -1.61 12.94 15.37
CA ALA A 55 -1.67 13.32 16.78
C ALA A 55 -1.40 14.82 17.02
N GLU A 56 -0.41 15.40 16.32
CA GLU A 56 -0.05 16.81 16.42
C GLU A 56 -1.12 17.71 15.78
N GLN A 57 -1.63 17.35 14.60
CA GLN A 57 -2.70 18.08 13.93
C GLN A 57 -3.99 18.12 14.78
N MET A 58 -4.27 17.06 15.53
CA MET A 58 -5.42 17.01 16.45
C MET A 58 -5.25 17.97 17.64
N ARG A 59 -4.03 18.13 18.17
CA ARG A 59 -3.72 19.02 19.29
C ARG A 59 -3.61 20.49 18.87
N SER A 60 -3.07 20.76 17.69
CA SER A 60 -2.78 22.12 17.18
C SER A 60 -3.97 22.83 16.50
N GLY A 61 -5.21 22.35 16.71
CA GLY A 61 -6.41 22.96 16.10
C GLY A 61 -6.62 22.65 14.62
N LYS A 62 -5.77 21.83 14.00
CA LYS A 62 -5.87 21.39 12.59
C LYS A 62 -6.74 20.13 12.42
N LYS A 63 -7.62 19.83 13.37
CA LYS A 63 -8.49 18.63 13.40
C LYS A 63 -9.24 18.38 12.08
N ARG A 64 -9.78 19.42 11.44
CA ARG A 64 -10.50 19.27 10.15
C ARG A 64 -9.60 18.78 9.01
N MET A 65 -8.33 19.17 9.02
CA MET A 65 -7.34 18.73 8.03
C MET A 65 -7.03 17.24 8.24
N ALA A 66 -6.73 16.84 9.48
CA ALA A 66 -6.48 15.44 9.84
C ALA A 66 -7.64 14.51 9.42
N ILE A 67 -8.88 14.90 9.73
CA ILE A 67 -10.07 14.13 9.34
C ILE A 67 -10.17 14.01 7.81
N ARG A 68 -9.92 15.10 7.07
CA ARG A 68 -10.00 15.10 5.61
C ARG A 68 -8.95 14.19 4.96
N GLU A 69 -7.72 14.20 5.48
CA GLU A 69 -6.63 13.33 5.01
C GLU A 69 -7.02 11.85 5.15
N ILE A 70 -7.46 11.44 6.34
CA ILE A 70 -7.89 10.05 6.60
C ILE A 70 -9.08 9.68 5.71
N MET A 71 -10.08 10.55 5.59
CA MET A 71 -11.24 10.29 4.73
C MET A 71 -10.87 10.15 3.25
N THR A 72 -9.83 10.87 2.79
CA THR A 72 -9.31 10.72 1.43
C THR A 72 -8.68 9.34 1.24
N VAL A 73 -7.82 8.91 2.16
CA VAL A 73 -7.19 7.58 2.11
C VAL A 73 -8.24 6.48 2.15
N TYR A 74 -9.22 6.59 3.05
CA TYR A 74 -10.32 5.62 3.17
C TYR A 74 -11.14 5.49 1.88
N LYS A 75 -11.47 6.62 1.22
CA LYS A 75 -12.19 6.60 -0.06
C LYS A 75 -11.39 5.94 -1.17
N ILE A 76 -10.07 6.17 -1.22
CA ILE A 76 -9.18 5.53 -2.21
C ILE A 76 -9.14 4.01 -1.96
N SER A 77 -8.98 3.60 -0.70
CA SER A 77 -8.93 2.18 -0.33
C SER A 77 -10.22 1.43 -0.67
N LYS A 78 -11.40 2.06 -0.47
CA LYS A 78 -12.70 1.46 -0.80
C LYS A 78 -12.95 1.25 -2.31
N ASN A 79 -12.26 2.00 -3.16
CA ASN A 79 -12.45 1.96 -4.61
C ASN A 79 -11.41 1.07 -5.33
N LYS A 80 -10.57 0.34 -4.58
CA LYS A 80 -9.67 -0.69 -5.11
C LYS A 80 -10.38 -2.04 -5.21
#